data_AF-A0A414ZK79-F1
#
_entry.id   AF-A0A414ZK79-F1
#
_cell.length_a   1.000
_cell.length_b   1.000
_cell.length_c   1.000
_cell.angle_alpha   90.00
_cell.angle_beta   90.00
_cell.angle_gamma   90.00
#
_symmetry.space_group_name_H-M   'P 1'
#
loop_
_entity.id
_entity.type
_entity.pdbx_description
1 polymer ?
#
loop_
_entity_poly.entity_id
_entity_poly.type
_entity_poly.pdbx_seq_one_letter_code
_entity_poly.pdbx_strand_id
1 'polypeptide(L)'
;MEKRIIELYRRKFDDIRHEADGIEYWYARELMKLLDYVQWRNFDNAINKAMISCKNNGIRVEDHFAGVSKMVTLGSGANREIEDYMLTRYACYLIAENGDPRKEQIAFAQSYFAVQTRKQELIEERISYIERTEARGKLRESEKRLSQNIYERGVDDAGFGRIRSKGDQALFGGFTTKQMKERLGVQDKRPLADFLPTLTIAAKNLATEMTNYNVEEKDLQGESAITVEHVENNTSVRDMLGQRGIKPEDLPASEDIKKLERRVKREEKKLAEQSGKLTNE
;
A
#
# COMPACT_ATOMS: atom_id res chain seq x y z
N MET A 1 -3.34 6.79 -7.62
CA MET A 1 -2.78 8.10 -8.06
C MET A 1 -3.01 8.31 -9.57
N GLU A 2 -3.27 9.53 -10.04
CA GLU A 2 -3.49 9.81 -11.48
C GLU A 2 -2.19 9.74 -12.32
N LYS A 3 -2.28 9.27 -13.58
CA LYS A 3 -1.11 9.10 -14.46
C LYS A 3 -0.29 10.38 -14.67
N ARG A 4 -0.94 11.54 -14.79
CA ARG A 4 -0.26 12.83 -14.96
C ARG A 4 0.54 13.22 -13.72
N ILE A 5 0.02 12.93 -12.53
CA ILE A 5 0.70 13.16 -11.25
C ILE A 5 1.89 12.22 -11.11
N ILE A 6 1.73 10.95 -11.49
CA ILE A 6 2.81 9.96 -11.52
C ILE A 6 3.95 10.43 -12.43
N GLU A 7 3.63 10.91 -13.63
CA GLU A 7 4.64 11.44 -14.55
C GLU A 7 5.36 12.68 -13.99
N LEU A 8 4.61 13.62 -13.40
CA LEU A 8 5.17 14.81 -12.77
C LEU A 8 6.13 14.46 -11.63
N TYR A 9 5.72 13.58 -10.72
CA TYR A 9 6.60 13.15 -9.63
C TYR A 9 7.81 12.39 -10.15
N ARG A 10 7.65 11.49 -11.13
CA ARG A 10 8.79 10.79 -11.74
C ARG A 10 9.86 11.77 -12.20
N ARG A 11 9.47 12.82 -12.95
CA ARG A 11 10.40 13.86 -13.41
C ARG A 11 11.12 14.55 -12.25
N LYS A 12 10.39 14.96 -11.20
CA LYS A 12 10.99 15.59 -10.02
C LYS A 12 12.03 14.70 -9.32
N PHE A 13 11.77 13.40 -9.21
CA PHE A 13 12.71 12.44 -8.61
C PHE A 13 13.92 12.16 -9.53
N ASP A 14 13.71 12.17 -10.84
CA ASP A 14 14.78 12.06 -11.84
C ASP A 14 15.68 13.31 -11.84
N ASP A 15 15.13 14.51 -11.63
CA ASP A 15 15.85 15.78 -11.66
C ASP A 15 16.86 15.94 -10.50
N ILE A 16 16.62 15.28 -9.37
CA ILE A 16 17.52 15.28 -8.19
C ILE A 16 18.38 14.02 -8.09
N ARG A 17 18.42 13.21 -9.15
CA ARG A 17 19.27 12.03 -9.23
C ARG A 17 20.68 12.45 -9.62
N HIS A 18 21.65 11.90 -8.93
CA HIS A 18 23.07 12.04 -9.22
C HIS A 18 23.68 10.67 -9.56
N GLU A 19 24.86 10.69 -10.15
CA GLU A 19 25.62 9.49 -10.49
C GLU A 19 27.09 9.73 -10.20
N ALA A 20 27.73 8.78 -9.50
CA ALA A 20 29.17 8.76 -9.28
C ALA A 20 29.65 7.31 -9.45
N ASP A 21 30.72 7.12 -10.22
CA ASP A 21 31.33 5.79 -10.48
C ASP A 21 30.32 4.72 -10.96
N GLY A 22 29.32 5.14 -11.75
CA GLY A 22 28.26 4.28 -12.26
C GLY A 22 27.20 3.89 -11.22
N ILE A 23 27.21 4.53 -10.05
CA ILE A 23 26.26 4.32 -8.96
C ILE A 23 25.31 5.51 -8.87
N GLU A 24 24.02 5.25 -9.01
CA GLU A 24 22.98 6.27 -8.81
C GLU A 24 22.78 6.57 -7.33
N TYR A 25 22.73 7.85 -6.98
CA TYR A 25 22.46 8.30 -5.62
C TYR A 25 21.62 9.58 -5.57
N TRP A 26 21.06 9.87 -4.39
CA TRP A 26 20.28 11.06 -4.08
C TRP A 26 20.81 11.72 -2.81
N TYR A 27 20.83 13.05 -2.77
CA TYR A 27 21.11 13.77 -1.53
C TYR A 27 19.89 13.78 -0.62
N ALA A 28 20.07 13.46 0.66
CA ALA A 28 19.01 13.48 1.66
C ALA A 28 18.30 14.85 1.75
N ARG A 29 19.05 15.95 1.65
CA ARG A 29 18.50 17.32 1.67
C ARG A 29 17.62 17.68 0.48
N GLU A 30 17.82 17.02 -0.65
CA GLU A 30 16.97 17.20 -1.84
C GLU A 30 15.75 16.29 -1.73
N LEU A 31 15.98 15.04 -1.35
CA LEU A 31 14.94 14.03 -1.18
C LEU A 31 13.90 14.43 -0.12
N MET A 32 14.31 15.00 1.02
CA MET A 32 13.39 15.44 2.08
C MET A 32 12.30 16.38 1.56
N LYS A 33 12.62 17.24 0.58
CA LYS A 33 11.67 18.21 0.01
C LYS A 33 10.62 17.50 -0.84
N LEU A 34 11.03 16.51 -1.63
CA LEU A 34 10.10 15.72 -2.44
C LEU A 34 9.23 14.81 -1.57
N LEU A 35 9.75 14.33 -0.44
CA LEU A 35 9.02 13.51 0.53
C LEU A 35 8.19 14.34 1.52
N ASP A 36 8.10 15.66 1.33
CA ASP A 36 7.30 16.57 2.15
C ASP A 36 7.69 16.56 3.65
N TYR A 37 8.99 16.53 3.92
CA TYR A 37 9.56 16.77 5.25
C TYR A 37 10.02 18.23 5.36
N VAL A 38 9.34 19.00 6.20
CA VAL A 38 9.67 20.42 6.44
C VAL A 38 10.92 20.58 7.31
N GLN A 39 11.08 19.75 8.33
CA GLN A 39 12.17 19.85 9.32
C GLN A 39 13.18 18.72 9.14
N TRP A 40 14.46 19.06 9.07
CA TRP A 40 15.56 18.09 8.95
C TRP A 40 15.52 17.00 10.03
N ARG A 41 15.33 17.38 11.30
CA ARG A 41 15.28 16.42 12.42
C ARG A 41 14.27 15.30 12.20
N ASN A 42 13.14 15.59 11.56
CA ASN A 42 12.11 14.59 11.30
C ASN A 42 12.53 13.66 10.15
N PHE A 43 13.24 14.18 9.16
CA PHE A 43 13.78 13.39 8.07
C PHE A 43 14.98 12.54 8.51
N ASP A 44 15.86 13.11 9.32
CA ASP A 44 16.97 12.41 9.95
C ASP A 44 16.49 11.20 10.78
N ASN A 45 15.41 11.36 11.54
CA ASN A 45 14.75 10.23 12.21
C ASN A 45 14.27 9.15 11.24
N ALA A 46 13.80 9.51 10.04
CA ALA A 46 13.39 8.54 9.01
C ALA A 46 14.61 7.82 8.40
N ILE A 47 15.70 8.54 8.15
CA ILE A 47 16.99 7.98 7.73
C ILE A 47 17.50 6.98 8.75
N ASN A 48 17.53 7.35 10.04
CA ASN A 48 17.98 6.47 11.12
C ASN A 48 17.15 5.17 11.22
N LYS A 49 15.83 5.24 11.04
CA LYS A 49 14.98 4.04 10.95
C LYS A 49 15.35 3.18 9.73
N ALA A 50 15.57 3.79 8.58
CA ALA A 50 15.98 3.08 7.37
C ALA A 50 17.35 2.39 7.53
N MET A 51 18.31 3.02 8.20
CA MET A 51 19.60 2.41 8.56
C MET A 51 19.43 1.20 9.47
N ILE A 52 18.54 1.27 10.46
CA ILE A 52 18.19 0.12 11.32
C ILE A 52 17.60 -1.02 10.49
N SER A 53 16.66 -0.73 9.58
CA SER A 53 16.10 -1.74 8.66
C SER A 53 17.17 -2.37 7.78
N CYS A 54 18.09 -1.56 7.22
CA CYS A 54 19.23 -2.04 6.44
C CYS A 54 20.08 -3.02 7.24
N LYS A 55 20.44 -2.66 8.48
CA LYS A 55 21.21 -3.50 9.39
C LYS A 55 20.49 -4.79 9.76
N ASN A 56 19.18 -4.73 10.04
CA ASN A 56 18.36 -5.90 10.35
C ASN A 56 18.28 -6.89 9.17
N ASN A 57 18.38 -6.39 7.94
CA ASN A 57 18.46 -7.21 6.73
C ASN A 57 19.87 -7.79 6.49
N GLY A 58 20.82 -7.59 7.42
CA GLY A 58 22.20 -8.08 7.31
C GLY A 58 23.04 -7.33 6.29
N ILE A 59 22.60 -6.14 5.86
CA ILE A 59 23.28 -5.31 4.87
C ILE A 59 24.04 -4.19 5.60
N ARG A 60 25.28 -3.94 5.16
CA ARG A 60 26.14 -2.91 5.73
C ARG A 60 25.57 -1.52 5.42
N VAL A 61 25.39 -0.70 6.46
CA VAL A 61 24.73 0.61 6.34
C VAL A 61 25.57 1.58 5.50
N GLU A 62 26.89 1.58 5.70
CA GLU A 62 27.79 2.53 5.01
C GLU A 62 27.82 2.30 3.49
N ASP A 63 27.47 1.11 3.01
CA ASP A 63 27.37 0.82 1.58
C ASP A 63 26.24 1.62 0.91
N HIS A 64 25.22 2.04 1.66
CA HIS A 64 24.00 2.66 1.12
C HIS A 64 23.70 4.06 1.65
N PHE A 65 24.25 4.40 2.82
CA PHE A 65 24.08 5.67 3.51
C PHE A 65 25.46 6.28 3.80
N ALA A 66 25.98 7.07 2.87
CA ALA A 66 27.25 7.77 3.05
C ALA A 66 27.01 9.19 3.59
N GLY A 67 27.49 9.46 4.81
CA GLY A 67 27.41 10.79 5.40
C GLY A 67 28.32 11.77 4.66
N VAL A 68 27.78 12.93 4.28
CA VAL A 68 28.51 13.99 3.59
C VAL A 68 28.13 15.35 4.15
N SER A 69 28.95 16.36 3.86
CA SER A 69 28.68 17.72 4.25
C SER A 69 28.36 18.59 3.04
N LYS A 70 27.37 19.48 3.18
CA LYS A 70 27.02 20.47 2.17
C LYS A 70 27.26 21.88 2.71
N MET A 71 27.95 22.72 1.94
CA MET A 71 28.09 24.14 2.25
C MET A 71 26.85 24.90 1.77
N VAL A 72 26.26 25.71 2.65
CA VAL A 72 25.11 26.57 2.33
C VAL A 72 25.37 28.02 2.69
N THR A 73 24.99 28.94 1.81
CA THR A 73 25.06 30.38 2.06
C THR A 73 23.85 30.82 2.87
N LEU A 74 24.10 31.44 4.03
CA LEU A 74 23.08 31.99 4.91
C LEU A 74 22.55 33.31 4.35
N GLY A 75 21.40 33.78 4.85
CA GLY A 75 20.85 35.10 4.50
C GLY A 75 21.77 36.27 4.85
N SER A 76 22.79 36.05 5.69
CA SER A 76 23.86 36.99 6.00
C SER A 76 25.05 36.97 5.03
N GLY A 77 25.04 36.09 4.02
CA GLY A 77 26.16 35.89 3.08
C GLY A 77 27.28 34.97 3.59
N ALA A 78 27.23 34.54 4.87
CA ALA A 78 28.20 33.59 5.43
C ALA A 78 27.89 32.15 4.99
N ASN A 79 28.93 31.35 4.73
CA ASN A 79 28.76 29.93 4.43
C ASN A 79 28.79 29.08 5.71
N ARG A 80 27.89 28.11 5.81
CA ARG A 80 27.84 27.13 6.89
C ARG A 80 27.82 25.73 6.32
N GLU A 81 28.59 24.84 6.94
CA GLU A 81 28.54 23.41 6.66
C GLU A 81 27.34 22.77 7.37
N ILE A 82 26.54 22.02 6.63
CA ILE A 82 25.40 21.27 7.14
C ILE A 82 25.54 19.79 6.77
N GLU A 83 25.09 18.93 7.67
CA GLU A 83 25.05 17.47 7.46
C GLU A 83 24.05 17.10 6.34
N ASP A 84 24.44 16.14 5.52
CA ASP A 84 23.66 15.54 4.44
C ASP A 84 24.07 14.07 4.25
N TYR A 85 23.38 13.34 3.38
CA TYR A 85 23.71 11.95 3.04
C TYR A 85 23.64 11.76 1.54
N MET A 86 24.61 11.03 0.98
CA MET A 86 24.44 10.34 -0.29
C MET A 86 23.71 9.03 -0.03
N LEU A 87 22.59 8.84 -0.72
CA LEU A 87 21.68 7.72 -0.54
C LEU A 87 21.61 6.93 -1.85
N THR A 88 21.99 5.66 -1.83
CA THR A 88 21.73 4.77 -2.97
C THR A 88 20.21 4.60 -3.18
N ARG A 89 19.82 4.09 -4.35
CA ARG A 89 18.41 3.74 -4.62
C ARG A 89 17.80 2.86 -3.53
N TYR A 90 18.53 1.87 -3.03
CA TYR A 90 18.09 1.01 -1.93
C TYR A 90 17.90 1.79 -0.62
N ALA A 91 18.80 2.72 -0.26
CA ALA A 91 18.59 3.58 0.90
C ALA A 91 17.34 4.46 0.76
N CYS A 92 17.14 5.07 -0.40
CA CYS A 92 15.94 5.86 -0.68
C CYS A 92 14.66 5.02 -0.59
N TYR A 93 14.70 3.76 -1.06
CA TYR A 93 13.60 2.81 -0.91
C TYR A 93 13.27 2.56 0.56
N LEU A 94 14.27 2.23 1.39
CA LEU A 94 14.06 1.98 2.82
C LEU A 94 13.55 3.22 3.56
N ILE A 95 14.01 4.43 3.20
CA ILE A 95 13.48 5.68 3.77
C ILE A 95 12.00 5.83 3.44
N ALA A 96 11.62 5.57 2.18
CA ALA A 96 10.22 5.64 1.76
C ALA A 96 9.35 4.57 2.44
N GLU A 97 9.84 3.35 2.63
CA GLU A 97 9.13 2.29 3.36
C GLU A 97 8.86 2.63 4.83
N ASN A 98 9.75 3.38 5.48
CA ASN A 98 9.59 3.81 6.86
C ASN A 98 8.77 5.11 7.02
N GLY A 99 8.33 5.71 5.91
CA GLY A 99 7.46 6.89 5.90
C GLY A 99 5.98 6.55 6.14
N ASP A 100 5.14 7.57 6.27
CA ASP A 100 3.68 7.39 6.32
C ASP A 100 3.13 7.15 4.91
N PRO A 101 2.67 5.93 4.56
CA PRO A 101 2.20 5.62 3.21
C PRO A 101 0.91 6.37 2.85
N ARG A 102 0.21 6.97 3.82
CA ARG A 102 -0.96 7.82 3.55
C ARG A 102 -0.59 9.13 2.85
N LYS A 103 0.68 9.53 2.90
CA LYS A 103 1.19 10.66 2.12
C LYS A 103 1.48 10.23 0.69
N GLU A 104 0.86 10.90 -0.28
CA GLU A 104 1.03 10.59 -1.70
C GLU A 104 2.50 10.59 -2.14
N GLN A 105 3.31 11.52 -1.63
CA GLN A 105 4.74 11.63 -1.92
C GLN A 105 5.52 10.40 -1.45
N ILE A 106 5.16 9.85 -0.29
CA ILE A 106 5.79 8.66 0.29
C ILE A 106 5.38 7.43 -0.51
N ALA A 107 4.09 7.24 -0.77
CA ALA A 107 3.59 6.13 -1.58
C ALA A 107 4.19 6.12 -2.99
N PHE A 108 4.35 7.31 -3.60
CA PHE A 108 5.05 7.45 -4.87
C PHE A 108 6.52 7.04 -4.75
N ALA A 109 7.24 7.53 -3.75
CA ALA A 109 8.64 7.21 -3.55
C ALA A 109 8.89 5.72 -3.32
N GLN A 110 8.03 5.05 -2.55
CA GLN A 110 8.05 3.58 -2.37
C GLN A 110 7.98 2.87 -3.72
N SER A 111 7.14 3.37 -4.63
CA SER A 111 6.95 2.79 -5.95
C SER A 111 8.10 3.12 -6.91
N TYR A 112 8.60 4.35 -6.87
CA TYR A 112 9.68 4.84 -7.72
C TYR A 112 11.03 4.17 -7.41
N PHE A 113 11.39 4.05 -6.13
CA PHE A 113 12.68 3.47 -5.76
C PHE A 113 12.69 1.94 -5.79
N ALA A 114 11.51 1.30 -5.69
CA ALA A 114 11.38 -0.16 -5.77
C ALA A 114 11.80 -0.74 -7.12
N VAL A 115 11.71 0.05 -8.19
CA VAL A 115 12.01 -0.40 -9.55
C VAL A 115 13.36 0.17 -9.99
N GLN A 116 14.22 -0.69 -10.54
CA GLN A 116 15.50 -0.24 -11.11
C GLN A 116 15.26 0.55 -12.40
N THR A 117 14.29 0.12 -13.21
CA THR A 117 13.90 0.81 -14.44
C THR A 117 12.78 1.78 -14.15
N ARG A 118 13.01 3.09 -14.38
CA ARG A 118 12.05 4.20 -14.21
C ARG A 118 10.89 4.20 -15.22
N LYS A 119 10.49 3.02 -15.71
CA LYS A 119 9.36 2.87 -16.63
C LYS A 119 8.09 3.22 -15.87
N GLN A 120 7.35 4.18 -16.41
CA GLN A 120 6.12 4.68 -15.79
C GLN A 120 5.11 3.55 -15.53
N GLU A 121 4.99 2.60 -16.47
CA GLU A 121 4.09 1.45 -16.34
C GLU A 121 4.40 0.59 -15.11
N LEU A 122 5.69 0.39 -14.77
CA LEU A 122 6.08 -0.39 -13.59
C LEU A 122 5.81 0.37 -12.29
N ILE A 123 5.98 1.70 -12.31
CA ILE A 123 5.63 2.55 -11.17
C ILE A 123 4.10 2.53 -10.96
N GLU A 124 3.31 2.63 -12.04
CA GLU A 124 1.85 2.52 -12.02
C GLU A 124 1.39 1.16 -11.46
N GLU A 125 2.00 0.05 -11.91
CA GLU A 125 1.71 -1.30 -11.40
C GLU A 125 2.01 -1.39 -9.90
N ARG A 126 3.16 -0.85 -9.45
CA ARG A 126 3.56 -0.86 -8.04
C ARG A 126 2.64 -0.02 -7.16
N ILE A 127 2.22 1.17 -7.62
CA ILE A 127 1.23 2.01 -6.93
C ILE A 127 -0.10 1.24 -6.78
N SER A 128 -0.59 0.64 -7.86
CA SER A 128 -1.83 -0.14 -7.82
C SER A 128 -1.75 -1.31 -6.84
N TYR A 129 -0.60 -1.99 -6.77
CA TYR A 129 -0.37 -3.06 -5.80
C TYR A 129 -0.41 -2.55 -4.35
N ILE A 130 0.23 -1.42 -4.05
CA ILE A 130 0.23 -0.83 -2.69
C ILE A 130 -1.21 -0.45 -2.30
N GLU A 131 -1.91 0.31 -3.13
CA GLU A 131 -3.29 0.74 -2.88
C GLU A 131 -4.22 -0.46 -2.62
N ARG A 132 -4.05 -1.54 -3.41
CA ARG A 132 -4.84 -2.76 -3.25
C ARG A 132 -4.50 -3.52 -1.97
N THR A 133 -3.23 -3.54 -1.58
CA THR A 133 -2.76 -4.18 -0.34
C THR A 133 -3.32 -3.48 0.88
N GLU A 134 -3.33 -2.14 0.87
CA GLU A 134 -3.95 -1.35 1.92
C GLU A 134 -5.46 -1.59 2.00
N ALA A 135 -6.18 -1.56 0.86
CA ALA A 135 -7.60 -1.84 0.82
C ALA A 135 -7.92 -3.24 1.37
N ARG A 136 -7.10 -4.24 1.00
CA ARG A 136 -7.26 -5.62 1.48
C ARG A 136 -7.01 -5.73 2.98
N GLY A 137 -6.04 -4.98 3.50
CA GLY A 137 -5.77 -4.84 4.93
C GLY A 137 -6.96 -4.29 5.70
N LYS A 138 -7.53 -3.17 5.25
CA LYS A 138 -8.73 -2.57 5.84
C LYS A 138 -9.93 -3.53 5.86
N LEU A 139 -10.18 -4.20 4.72
CA LEU A 139 -11.23 -5.23 4.66
C LEU A 139 -10.98 -6.36 5.66
N ARG A 140 -9.74 -6.81 5.81
CA ARG A 140 -9.40 -7.87 6.77
C ARG A 140 -9.66 -7.42 8.21
N GLU A 141 -9.34 -6.17 8.54
CA GLU A 141 -9.59 -5.60 9.86
C GLU A 141 -11.09 -5.48 10.15
N SER A 142 -11.88 -4.97 9.20
CA SER A 142 -13.34 -4.83 9.34
C SER A 142 -14.06 -6.18 9.39
N GLU A 143 -13.62 -7.17 8.61
CA GLU A 143 -14.12 -8.56 8.66
C GLU A 143 -13.78 -9.21 10.01
N LYS A 144 -12.58 -8.97 10.55
CA LYS A 144 -12.18 -9.49 11.86
C LYS A 144 -13.05 -8.88 12.97
N ARG A 145 -13.28 -7.57 12.91
CA ARG A 145 -14.16 -6.88 13.87
C ARG A 145 -15.59 -7.42 13.79
N LEU A 146 -16.12 -7.60 12.58
CA LEU A 146 -17.45 -8.17 12.38
C LEU A 146 -17.54 -9.57 12.96
N SER A 147 -16.56 -10.43 12.66
CA SER A 147 -16.51 -11.79 13.21
C SER A 147 -16.53 -11.80 14.74
N GLN A 148 -15.80 -10.91 15.40
CA GLN A 148 -15.79 -10.82 16.87
C GLN A 148 -17.13 -10.31 17.41
N ASN A 149 -17.63 -9.22 16.84
CA ASN A 149 -18.88 -8.58 17.21
C ASN A 149 -20.06 -9.56 17.15
N ILE A 150 -20.20 -10.31 16.04
CA ILE A 150 -21.33 -11.22 15.85
C ILE A 150 -21.18 -12.52 16.65
N TYR A 151 -19.96 -12.92 16.98
CA TYR A 151 -19.70 -14.11 17.81
C TYR A 151 -20.26 -13.92 19.22
N GLU A 152 -20.05 -12.74 19.81
CA GLU A 152 -20.63 -12.34 21.09
C GLU A 152 -22.17 -12.29 21.06
N ARG A 153 -22.76 -12.27 19.85
CA ARG A 153 -24.20 -12.20 19.57
C ARG A 153 -24.79 -13.54 19.11
N GLY A 154 -24.08 -14.64 19.39
CA GLY A 154 -24.56 -16.01 19.17
C GLY A 154 -24.39 -16.54 17.74
N VAL A 155 -23.47 -15.97 16.95
CA VAL A 155 -23.12 -16.49 15.61
C VAL A 155 -21.82 -17.28 15.67
N ASP A 156 -21.84 -18.51 15.17
CA ASP A 156 -20.64 -19.36 15.07
C ASP A 156 -19.84 -19.11 13.78
N ASP A 157 -18.66 -19.74 13.66
CA ASP A 157 -17.80 -19.60 12.47
C ASP A 157 -18.51 -20.02 11.17
N ALA A 158 -19.37 -21.03 11.24
CA ALA A 158 -20.16 -21.49 10.10
C ALA A 158 -21.20 -20.44 9.68
N GLY A 159 -21.87 -19.83 10.65
CA GLY A 159 -22.81 -18.72 10.48
C GLY A 159 -22.13 -17.49 9.90
N PHE A 160 -20.93 -17.14 10.37
CA PHE A 160 -20.15 -16.05 9.76
C PHE A 160 -19.84 -16.33 8.28
N GLY A 161 -19.48 -17.58 7.95
CA GLY A 161 -19.29 -18.02 6.57
C GLY A 161 -20.54 -17.83 5.70
N ARG A 162 -21.73 -18.16 6.24
CA ARG A 162 -23.03 -17.99 5.57
C ARG A 162 -23.40 -16.51 5.41
N ILE A 163 -23.25 -15.69 6.44
CA ILE A 163 -23.49 -14.24 6.39
C ILE A 163 -22.64 -13.61 5.31
N ARG A 164 -21.32 -13.88 5.31
CA ARG A 164 -20.40 -13.34 4.29
C ARG A 164 -20.79 -13.79 2.88
N SER A 165 -21.18 -15.05 2.70
CA SER A 165 -21.60 -15.55 1.39
C SER A 165 -22.90 -14.91 0.88
N LYS A 166 -23.84 -14.59 1.78
CA LYS A 166 -25.07 -13.87 1.43
C LYS A 166 -24.80 -12.39 1.14
N GLY A 167 -23.90 -11.76 1.88
CA GLY A 167 -23.39 -10.42 1.58
C GLY A 167 -22.76 -10.35 0.19
N ASP A 168 -21.89 -11.31 -0.14
CA ASP A 168 -21.32 -11.44 -1.48
C ASP A 168 -22.41 -11.61 -2.55
N GLN A 169 -23.41 -12.45 -2.28
CA GLN A 169 -24.53 -12.63 -3.20
C GLN A 169 -25.27 -11.31 -3.50
N ALA A 170 -25.50 -10.49 -2.49
CA ALA A 170 -26.11 -9.17 -2.65
C ALA A 170 -25.20 -8.20 -3.41
N LEU A 171 -23.91 -8.16 -3.07
CA LEU A 171 -22.95 -7.25 -3.70
C LEU A 171 -22.64 -7.61 -5.16
N PHE A 172 -22.64 -8.90 -5.51
CA PHE A 172 -22.27 -9.39 -6.83
C PHE A 172 -23.48 -9.76 -7.68
N GLY A 173 -24.60 -9.04 -7.55
CA GLY A 173 -25.74 -9.19 -8.46
C GLY A 173 -26.34 -10.61 -8.48
N GLY A 174 -26.31 -11.32 -7.35
CA GLY A 174 -26.83 -12.68 -7.20
C GLY A 174 -25.78 -13.79 -7.19
N PHE A 175 -24.49 -13.48 -7.41
CA PHE A 175 -23.42 -14.48 -7.38
C PHE A 175 -22.87 -14.68 -5.96
N THR A 176 -22.98 -15.91 -5.45
CA THR A 176 -22.34 -16.31 -4.19
C THR A 176 -20.81 -16.22 -4.25
N THR A 177 -20.14 -16.24 -3.09
CA THR A 177 -18.67 -16.29 -3.02
C THR A 177 -18.09 -17.40 -3.88
N LYS A 178 -18.72 -18.59 -3.89
CA LYS A 178 -18.25 -19.75 -4.66
C LYS A 178 -18.35 -19.49 -6.17
N GLN A 179 -19.49 -18.99 -6.65
CA GLN A 179 -19.68 -18.65 -8.06
C GLN A 179 -18.71 -17.56 -8.51
N MET A 180 -18.44 -16.56 -7.67
CA MET A 180 -17.44 -15.54 -7.97
C MET A 180 -16.03 -16.12 -8.03
N LYS A 181 -15.68 -17.09 -7.17
CA LYS A 181 -14.40 -17.80 -7.27
C LYS A 181 -14.28 -18.55 -8.58
N GLU A 182 -15.31 -19.28 -8.99
CA GLU A 182 -15.35 -19.99 -10.27
C GLU A 182 -15.18 -19.04 -11.45
N ARG A 183 -15.93 -17.92 -11.46
CA ARG A 183 -15.86 -16.89 -12.52
C ARG A 183 -14.48 -16.25 -12.64
N LEU A 184 -13.79 -16.03 -11.52
CA LEU A 184 -12.47 -15.40 -11.48
C LEU A 184 -11.30 -16.42 -11.50
N GLY A 185 -11.58 -17.72 -11.64
CA GLY A 185 -10.54 -18.77 -11.66
C GLY A 185 -9.80 -18.93 -10.32
N VAL A 186 -10.44 -18.61 -9.20
CA VAL A 186 -9.87 -18.67 -7.86
C VAL A 186 -10.08 -20.05 -7.25
N GLN A 187 -9.00 -20.66 -6.76
CA GLN A 187 -9.07 -21.95 -6.05
C GLN A 187 -9.89 -21.83 -4.75
N ASP A 188 -10.65 -22.87 -4.40
CA ASP A 188 -11.55 -22.87 -3.23
C ASP A 188 -10.86 -22.47 -1.92
N LYS A 189 -9.63 -22.93 -1.69
CA LYS A 189 -8.86 -22.65 -0.47
C LYS A 189 -8.38 -21.20 -0.37
N ARG A 190 -8.42 -20.44 -1.47
CA ARG A 190 -7.95 -19.06 -1.51
C ARG A 190 -9.07 -18.07 -1.18
N PRO A 191 -8.79 -16.96 -0.46
CA PRO A 191 -9.77 -15.90 -0.26
C PRO A 191 -10.12 -15.23 -1.59
N LEU A 192 -11.42 -15.03 -1.86
CA LEU A 192 -11.89 -14.31 -3.05
C LEU A 192 -11.30 -12.89 -3.12
N ALA A 193 -11.26 -12.19 -1.98
CA ALA A 193 -10.77 -10.82 -1.87
C ALA A 193 -9.30 -10.64 -2.31
N ASP A 194 -8.50 -11.71 -2.35
CA ASP A 194 -7.12 -11.64 -2.82
C ASP A 194 -7.03 -11.44 -4.34
N PHE A 195 -8.13 -11.58 -5.08
CA PHE A 195 -8.21 -11.50 -6.55
C PHE A 195 -9.17 -10.40 -7.03
N LEU A 196 -9.82 -9.70 -6.11
CA LEU A 196 -10.71 -8.60 -6.43
C LEU A 196 -9.91 -7.32 -6.73
N PRO A 197 -10.41 -6.46 -7.63
CA PRO A 197 -9.84 -5.14 -7.83
C PRO A 197 -10.08 -4.25 -6.61
N THR A 198 -9.25 -3.22 -6.44
CA THR A 198 -9.28 -2.30 -5.29
C THR A 198 -10.67 -1.71 -5.02
N LEU A 199 -11.38 -1.33 -6.09
CA LEU A 199 -12.75 -0.79 -6.00
C LEU A 199 -13.72 -1.77 -5.34
N THR A 200 -13.69 -3.04 -5.74
CA THR A 200 -14.55 -4.07 -5.17
C THR A 200 -14.19 -4.38 -3.72
N ILE A 201 -12.89 -4.39 -3.39
CA ILE A 201 -12.44 -4.55 -2.00
C ILE A 201 -12.95 -3.40 -1.13
N ALA A 202 -12.88 -2.16 -1.62
CA ALA A 202 -13.39 -0.98 -0.91
C ALA A 202 -14.91 -1.05 -0.73
N ALA A 203 -15.66 -1.47 -1.75
CA ALA A 203 -17.11 -1.68 -1.66
C ALA A 203 -17.49 -2.71 -0.59
N LYS A 204 -16.82 -3.87 -0.58
CA LYS A 204 -16.98 -4.87 0.47
C LYS A 204 -16.68 -4.30 1.85
N ASN A 205 -15.57 -3.57 1.97
CA ASN A 205 -15.18 -2.98 3.24
C ASN A 205 -16.25 -2.01 3.77
N LEU A 206 -16.79 -1.16 2.90
CA LEU A 206 -17.87 -0.23 3.27
C LEU A 206 -19.11 -0.98 3.78
N ALA A 207 -19.57 -2.01 3.07
CA ALA A 207 -20.73 -2.80 3.49
C ALA A 207 -20.47 -3.51 4.85
N THR A 208 -19.27 -4.05 5.04
CA THR A 208 -18.85 -4.67 6.31
C THR A 208 -18.79 -3.66 7.46
N GLU A 209 -18.27 -2.46 7.22
CA GLU A 209 -18.21 -1.38 8.21
C GLU A 209 -19.62 -0.90 8.60
N MET A 210 -20.52 -0.71 7.62
CA MET A 210 -21.93 -0.39 7.88
C MET A 210 -22.62 -1.48 8.72
N THR A 211 -22.34 -2.75 8.42
CA THR A 211 -22.90 -3.88 9.17
C THR A 211 -22.38 -3.89 10.61
N ASN A 212 -21.07 -3.69 10.83
CA ASN A 212 -20.52 -3.56 12.18
C ASN A 212 -21.25 -2.48 13.00
N TYR A 213 -21.37 -1.27 12.42
CA TYR A 213 -22.04 -0.14 13.05
C TYR A 213 -23.51 -0.46 13.37
N ASN A 214 -24.28 -0.96 12.40
CA ASN A 214 -25.70 -1.22 12.60
C ASN A 214 -25.98 -2.38 13.57
N VAL A 215 -25.11 -3.41 13.60
CA VAL A 215 -25.22 -4.53 14.56
C VAL A 215 -25.00 -4.05 15.99
N GLU A 216 -24.07 -3.11 16.20
CA GLU A 216 -23.81 -2.50 17.51
C GLU A 216 -24.96 -1.57 17.91
N GLU A 217 -25.32 -0.61 17.05
CA GLU A 217 -26.31 0.42 17.36
C GLU A 217 -27.72 -0.13 17.57
N LYS A 218 -28.11 -1.16 16.80
CA LYS A 218 -29.44 -1.78 16.89
C LYS A 218 -29.46 -3.01 17.80
N ASP A 219 -28.33 -3.33 18.43
CA ASP A 219 -28.12 -4.52 19.26
C ASP A 219 -28.66 -5.82 18.60
N LEU A 220 -28.30 -6.04 17.33
CA LEU A 220 -28.82 -7.18 16.56
C LEU A 220 -28.26 -8.50 17.11
N GLN A 221 -29.14 -9.48 17.33
CA GLN A 221 -28.77 -10.77 17.91
C GLN A 221 -29.04 -11.93 16.94
N GLY A 222 -28.14 -12.91 16.94
CA GLY A 222 -28.26 -14.13 16.16
C GLY A 222 -28.06 -13.97 14.64
N GLU A 223 -27.84 -15.11 13.98
CA GLU A 223 -27.44 -15.13 12.56
C GLU A 223 -28.49 -14.50 11.63
N SER A 224 -29.78 -14.72 11.90
CA SER A 224 -30.85 -14.28 11.00
C SER A 224 -30.92 -12.75 10.89
N ALA A 225 -31.00 -12.05 12.02
CA ALA A 225 -31.08 -10.58 12.04
C ALA A 225 -29.83 -9.93 11.44
N ILE A 226 -28.65 -10.44 11.80
CA ILE A 226 -27.36 -9.96 11.30
C ILE A 226 -27.22 -10.23 9.79
N THR A 227 -27.72 -11.37 9.30
CA THR A 227 -27.74 -11.68 7.87
C THR A 227 -28.57 -10.66 7.09
N VAL A 228 -29.77 -10.34 7.57
CA VAL A 228 -30.66 -9.36 6.92
C VAL A 228 -29.96 -8.02 6.80
N GLU A 229 -29.43 -7.52 7.92
CA GLU A 229 -28.66 -6.27 7.96
C GLU A 229 -27.46 -6.29 7.00
N HIS A 230 -26.70 -7.39 6.99
CA HIS A 230 -25.54 -7.50 6.10
C HIS A 230 -25.94 -7.51 4.61
N VAL A 231 -27.03 -8.19 4.26
CA VAL A 231 -27.56 -8.23 2.89
C VAL A 231 -28.07 -6.86 2.46
N GLU A 232 -28.80 -6.14 3.32
CA GLU A 232 -29.30 -4.80 3.04
C GLU A 232 -28.16 -3.80 2.79
N ASN A 233 -27.11 -3.84 3.61
CA ASN A 233 -25.94 -2.99 3.45
C ASN A 233 -25.18 -3.29 2.14
N ASN A 234 -24.99 -4.57 1.80
CA ASN A 234 -24.35 -4.95 0.54
C ASN A 234 -25.20 -4.59 -0.68
N THR A 235 -26.53 -4.72 -0.58
CA THR A 235 -27.47 -4.29 -1.64
C THR A 235 -27.37 -2.78 -1.86
N SER A 236 -27.37 -2.00 -0.78
CA SER A 236 -27.24 -0.54 -0.85
C SER A 236 -25.93 -0.10 -1.52
N VAL A 237 -24.81 -0.75 -1.19
CA VAL A 237 -23.52 -0.50 -1.87
C VAL A 237 -23.57 -0.93 -3.34
N ARG A 238 -24.20 -2.06 -3.66
CA ARG A 238 -24.36 -2.53 -5.04
C ARG A 238 -25.22 -1.60 -5.90
N ASP A 239 -26.29 -1.06 -5.32
CA ASP A 239 -27.17 -0.11 -6.01
C ASP A 239 -26.45 1.20 -6.28
N MET A 240 -25.69 1.72 -5.30
CA MET A 240 -24.84 2.89 -5.46
C MET A 240 -23.85 2.73 -6.62
N LEU A 241 -23.16 1.58 -6.70
CA LEU A 241 -22.25 1.28 -7.80
C LEU A 241 -22.99 1.15 -9.13
N GLY A 242 -24.15 0.49 -9.12
CA GLY A 242 -25.01 0.29 -10.29
C GLY A 242 -25.50 1.59 -10.91
N GLN A 243 -25.85 2.60 -10.10
CA GLN A 243 -26.23 3.94 -10.57
C GLN A 243 -25.12 4.64 -11.36
N ARG A 244 -23.86 4.23 -11.16
CA ARG A 244 -22.69 4.72 -11.91
C ARG A 244 -22.24 3.78 -13.01
N GLY A 245 -23.04 2.75 -13.33
CA GLY A 245 -22.73 1.75 -14.34
C GLY A 245 -21.65 0.74 -13.93
N ILE A 246 -21.32 0.67 -12.63
CA ILE A 246 -20.28 -0.22 -12.12
C ILE A 246 -20.95 -1.50 -11.61
N LYS A 247 -20.57 -2.63 -12.19
CA LYS A 247 -21.03 -3.97 -11.79
C LYS A 247 -19.84 -4.76 -11.23
N PRO A 248 -19.71 -4.90 -9.90
CA PRO A 248 -18.59 -5.59 -9.27
C PRO A 248 -18.30 -6.98 -9.83
N GLU A 249 -19.35 -7.70 -10.23
CA GLU A 249 -19.31 -9.05 -10.81
C GLU A 249 -18.73 -9.12 -12.24
N ASP A 250 -18.69 -7.98 -12.94
CA ASP A 250 -18.18 -7.88 -14.32
C ASP A 250 -16.76 -7.28 -14.38
N LEU A 251 -16.23 -6.80 -13.26
CA LEU A 251 -14.88 -6.27 -13.20
C LEU A 251 -13.84 -7.40 -13.37
N PRO A 252 -12.75 -7.15 -14.11
CA PRO A 252 -11.73 -8.17 -14.36
C PRO A 252 -11.02 -8.59 -13.07
N ALA A 253 -10.63 -9.87 -13.01
CA ALA A 253 -9.80 -10.41 -11.94
C ALA A 253 -8.47 -9.66 -11.88
N SER A 254 -8.02 -9.32 -10.67
CA SER A 254 -6.68 -8.80 -10.43
C SER A 254 -5.71 -9.95 -10.11
N GLU A 255 -4.43 -9.79 -10.47
CA GLU A 255 -3.41 -10.78 -10.13
C GLU A 255 -3.36 -11.01 -8.61
N ASP A 256 -3.33 -12.27 -8.17
CA ASP A 256 -3.22 -12.67 -6.77
C ASP A 256 -2.27 -11.79 -5.93
N ILE A 257 -2.81 -11.14 -4.91
CA ILE A 257 -2.05 -10.23 -4.04
C ILE A 257 -0.89 -10.92 -3.32
N LYS A 258 -1.02 -12.20 -2.99
CA LYS A 258 0.06 -12.97 -2.34
C LYS A 258 1.18 -13.32 -3.29
N LYS A 259 0.87 -13.48 -4.57
CA LYS A 259 1.89 -13.68 -5.61
C LYS A 259 2.67 -12.38 -5.83
N LEU A 260 1.97 -11.24 -5.84
CA LEU A 260 2.59 -9.93 -5.90
C LEU A 260 3.47 -9.65 -4.67
N GLU A 261 2.99 -9.94 -3.45
CA GLU A 261 3.78 -9.80 -2.21
C GLU A 261 5.12 -10.54 -2.28
N ARG A 262 5.11 -11.77 -2.80
CA ARG A 262 6.34 -12.56 -2.99
C ARG A 262 7.26 -11.99 -4.05
N ARG A 263 6.69 -11.42 -5.13
CA ARG A 263 7.46 -10.77 -6.20
C ARG A 263 8.16 -9.52 -5.66
N VAL A 264 7.43 -8.69 -4.92
CA VAL A 264 7.94 -7.47 -4.28
C VAL A 264 9.10 -7.79 -3.33
N LYS A 265 8.94 -8.76 -2.43
CA LYS A 265 10.02 -9.20 -1.52
C LYS A 265 11.28 -9.67 -2.26
N ARG A 266 11.11 -10.32 -3.42
CA ARG A 266 12.23 -10.74 -4.25
C ARG A 266 12.92 -9.56 -4.93
N GLU A 267 12.15 -8.58 -5.39
CA GLU A 267 12.66 -7.34 -5.99
C GLU A 267 13.43 -6.50 -4.99
N GLU A 268 12.94 -6.38 -3.75
CA GLU A 268 13.65 -5.69 -2.66
C GLU A 268 15.04 -6.28 -2.41
N LYS A 269 15.13 -7.61 -2.34
CA LYS A 269 16.43 -8.29 -2.17
C LYS A 269 17.38 -8.00 -3.34
N LYS A 270 16.86 -8.05 -4.57
CA LYS A 270 17.66 -7.71 -5.76
C LYS A 270 18.08 -6.24 -5.77
N LEU A 271 17.20 -5.35 -5.32
CA LEU A 271 17.47 -3.91 -5.27
C LEU A 271 18.65 -3.61 -4.36
N ALA A 272 18.74 -4.26 -3.20
CA ALA A 272 19.88 -4.16 -2.31
C ALA A 272 21.19 -4.58 -3.00
N GLU A 273 21.18 -5.71 -3.71
CA GLU A 273 22.35 -6.25 -4.43
C GLU A 273 22.78 -5.38 -5.63
N GLN A 274 21.81 -4.72 -6.30
CA GLN A 274 22.03 -4.00 -7.56
C GLN A 274 22.25 -2.49 -7.40
N SER A 275 21.98 -1.92 -6.23
CA SER A 275 22.08 -0.47 -6.01
C SER A 275 23.52 0.06 -5.89
N GLY A 276 24.52 -0.80 -6.05
CA GLY A 276 25.93 -0.45 -5.84
C GLY A 276 26.25 -0.19 -4.37
N LYS A 277 27.50 0.19 -4.11
CA LYS A 277 28.00 0.55 -2.78
C LYS A 277 28.69 1.90 -2.86
N LEU A 278 28.26 2.87 -2.05
CA LEU A 278 28.95 4.15 -1.96
C LEU A 278 30.31 3.89 -1.30
N THR A 279 31.38 4.19 -2.02
CA THR A 279 32.73 4.21 -1.45
C THR A 279 32.93 5.56 -0.78
N ASN A 280 33.12 5.57 0.53
CA ASN A 280 33.69 6.73 1.21
C ASN A 280 35.19 6.73 0.89
N GLU A 281 35.65 7.68 0.09
CA GLU A 281 37.05 8.13 0.18
C GLU A 281 37.26 8.94 1.45
#